data_AF-A0A966AU53-F1
#
_entry.id   AF-A0A966AU53-F1
#
_cell.length_a   1.000
_cell.length_b   1.000
_cell.length_c   1.000
_cell.angle_alpha   90.00
_cell.angle_beta   90.00
_cell.angle_gamma   90.00
#
_symmetry.space_group_name_H-M   'P 1'
#
loop_
_entity.id
_entity.type
_entity.pdbx_description
1 polymer ?
#
loop_
_entity_poly.entity_id
_entity_poly.type
_entity_poly.pdbx_seq_one_letter_code
_entity_poly.pdbx_strand_id
1 'polypeptide(L)'
;MRLYEENKASGQGRRDLTLSEKERLRRRFPEFIGNTETLFFLLQDLERISSSEAPVLIQGESGTGKELVARAIHRISPRRSGPFVGENCAAMAPPLLEDDLSGHKKGASQGYRGERSGPVESYHGGILFLHEITQNRS
;
A
#
# COMPACT_ATOMS: atom_id res chain seq x y z
N MET A 1 -4.22 0.59 13.19
CA MET A 1 -3.51 0.81 11.91
C MET A 1 -2.32 1.71 12.16
N ARG A 2 -1.15 1.40 11.61
CA ARG A 2 0.05 2.25 11.60
C ARG A 2 0.67 2.22 10.21
N LEU A 3 1.25 3.36 9.80
CA LEU A 3 1.90 3.52 8.50
C LEU A 3 3.36 3.91 8.69
N TYR A 4 4.24 3.14 8.07
CA TYR A 4 5.68 3.37 8.09
C TYR A 4 6.15 3.61 6.66
N GLU A 5 6.94 4.65 6.46
CA GLU A 5 7.72 4.81 5.24
C GLU A 5 9.14 4.38 5.51
N GLU A 6 9.73 3.66 4.56
CA GLU A 6 11.14 3.31 4.64
C GLU A 6 11.97 4.61 4.81
N ASN A 7 12.70 4.71 5.91
CA ASN A 7 13.50 5.87 6.36
C ASN A 7 12.78 7.04 7.06
N LYS A 8 11.47 6.97 7.39
CA LYS A 8 10.81 7.96 8.28
C LYS A 8 9.75 7.34 9.18
N ALA A 9 9.95 7.43 10.50
CA ALA A 9 8.88 7.15 11.45
C ALA A 9 7.83 8.27 11.41
N SER A 10 6.59 7.94 11.06
CA SER A 10 5.44 8.84 11.18
C SER A 10 5.20 9.12 12.67
N GLY A 11 5.66 10.26 13.18
CA GLY A 11 5.51 10.54 14.63
C GLY A 11 5.85 11.93 15.15
N GLN A 12 6.35 12.87 14.35
CA GLN A 12 6.71 14.20 14.86
C GLN A 12 5.59 15.22 14.68
N GLY A 13 4.98 15.63 15.81
CA GLY A 13 4.15 16.84 15.91
C GLY A 13 2.63 16.66 15.75
N ARG A 14 2.02 15.67 16.42
CA ARG A 14 0.55 15.57 16.47
C ARG A 14 -0.02 16.70 17.34
N ARG A 15 -0.69 17.65 16.69
CA ARG A 15 -1.49 18.69 17.33
C ARG A 15 -2.98 18.43 17.09
N ASP A 16 -3.81 18.99 17.96
CA ASP A 16 -5.26 18.94 17.78
C ASP A 16 -5.64 19.63 16.46
N LEU A 17 -6.54 18.97 15.73
CA LEU A 17 -7.08 19.46 14.48
C LEU A 17 -8.30 20.33 14.73
N THR A 18 -8.33 21.48 14.06
CA THR A 18 -9.52 22.33 13.99
C THR A 18 -10.67 21.62 13.29
N LEU A 19 -11.90 22.09 13.50
CA LEU A 19 -13.08 21.54 12.84
C LEU A 19 -12.97 21.60 11.30
N SER A 20 -12.44 22.70 10.76
CA SER A 20 -12.25 22.87 9.32
C SER A 20 -11.21 21.91 8.74
N GLU A 21 -10.12 21.63 9.47
CA GLU A 21 -9.13 20.62 9.09
C GLU A 21 -9.74 19.21 9.07
N LYS A 22 -10.54 18.87 10.10
CA LYS A 22 -11.27 17.59 10.18
C LYS A 22 -12.25 17.41 9.03
N GLU A 23 -13.03 18.44 8.68
CA GLU A 23 -13.94 18.39 7.54
C GLU A 23 -13.22 18.27 6.20
N ARG A 24 -12.10 18.95 6.01
CA ARG A 24 -11.27 18.83 4.80
C ARG A 24 -10.77 17.39 4.64
N LEU A 25 -10.28 16.77 5.71
CA LEU A 25 -9.83 15.38 5.69
C LEU A 25 -10.99 14.42 5.37
N ARG A 26 -12.18 14.63 5.95
CA ARG A 26 -13.37 13.83 5.59
C ARG A 26 -13.74 13.92 4.12
N ARG A 27 -13.73 15.12 3.55
CA ARG A 27 -14.00 15.32 2.11
C ARG A 27 -12.94 14.66 1.25
N ARG A 28 -11.67 14.64 1.71
CA ARG A 28 -10.56 14.01 0.99
C ARG A 28 -10.61 12.49 1.05
N PHE A 29 -11.11 11.92 2.15
CA PHE A 29 -11.18 10.48 2.44
C PHE A 29 -12.60 10.04 2.83
N PRO A 30 -13.59 10.16 1.93
CA PRO A 30 -14.98 9.83 2.23
C PRO A 30 -15.22 8.37 2.59
N GLU A 31 -14.29 7.48 2.22
CA GLU A 31 -14.35 6.05 2.50
C GLU A 31 -14.03 5.69 3.96
N PHE A 32 -13.51 6.64 4.75
CA PHE A 32 -13.20 6.45 6.16
C PHE A 32 -14.30 7.06 7.05
N ILE A 33 -15.01 6.21 7.78
CA ILE A 33 -16.12 6.61 8.64
C ILE A 33 -15.65 6.67 10.10
N GLY A 34 -15.85 7.81 10.75
CA GLY A 34 -15.58 8.00 12.18
C GLY A 34 -15.30 9.44 12.59
N ASN A 35 -15.05 9.64 13.89
CA ASN A 35 -14.79 10.95 14.48
C ASN A 35 -13.73 10.92 15.61
N THR A 36 -12.85 9.93 15.61
CA THR A 36 -11.80 9.80 16.63
C THR A 36 -10.53 10.51 16.20
N GLU A 37 -9.73 11.02 17.15
CA GLU A 37 -8.43 11.63 16.86
C GLU A 37 -7.50 10.66 16.13
N THR A 38 -7.50 9.39 16.52
CA THR A 38 -6.71 8.33 15.86
C THR A 38 -7.05 8.19 14.38
N LEU A 39 -8.33 8.34 14.01
CA LEU A 39 -8.73 8.31 12.61
C LEU A 39 -8.15 9.52 11.88
N PHE A 40 -8.29 10.72 12.43
CA PHE A 40 -7.77 11.91 11.77
C PHE A 40 -6.24 11.91 11.65
N PHE A 41 -5.52 11.37 12.64
CA PHE A 41 -4.08 11.16 12.53
C PHE A 41 -3.72 10.19 11.40
N LEU A 42 -4.48 9.09 11.24
CA LEU A 42 -4.32 8.22 10.08
C LEU A 42 -4.55 8.98 8.77
N LEU A 43 -5.61 9.79 8.67
CA LEU A 43 -5.89 10.57 7.45
C LEU A 43 -4.78 11.58 7.12
N GLN A 44 -4.19 12.23 8.13
CA GLN A 44 -3.02 13.09 7.93
C GLN A 44 -1.80 12.31 7.43
N ASP A 45 -1.55 11.13 8.01
CA ASP A 45 -0.47 10.25 7.57
C ASP A 45 -0.70 9.81 6.11
N LEU A 46 -1.94 9.47 5.72
CA LEU A 46 -2.28 9.13 4.33
C LEU A 46 -1.99 10.28 3.36
N GLU A 47 -2.34 11.52 3.70
CA GLU A 47 -2.03 12.67 2.82
C GLU A 47 -0.53 12.82 2.61
N ARG A 48 0.24 12.77 3.70
CA ARG A 48 1.69 12.91 3.67
C ARG A 48 2.33 11.82 2.81
N ILE A 49 1.97 10.57 3.09
CA ILE A 49 2.52 9.38 2.43
C ILE A 49 2.13 9.30 0.95
N SER A 50 0.95 9.78 0.57
CA SER A 50 0.50 9.72 -0.83
C SER A 50 1.40 10.44 -1.84
N SER A 51 2.17 11.43 -1.37
CA SER A 51 3.13 12.17 -2.20
C SER A 51 4.52 11.52 -2.27
N SER A 52 4.76 10.49 -1.46
CA SER A 52 6.04 9.81 -1.34
C SER A 52 6.25 8.79 -2.45
N GLU A 53 7.51 8.60 -2.82
CA GLU A 53 7.96 7.53 -3.71
C GLU A 53 8.53 6.33 -2.94
N ALA A 54 8.74 6.47 -1.62
CA ALA A 54 9.28 5.41 -0.79
C ALA A 54 8.28 4.26 -0.58
N PRO A 55 8.76 3.02 -0.37
CA PRO A 55 7.93 1.92 0.07
C PRO A 55 7.21 2.23 1.40
N VAL A 56 5.95 1.78 1.49
CA VAL A 56 5.08 2.01 2.66
C VAL A 56 4.67 0.68 3.25
N LEU A 57 4.93 0.48 4.54
CA LEU A 57 4.42 -0.65 5.31
C LEU A 57 3.14 -0.26 6.05
N ILE A 58 2.06 -0.97 5.74
CA ILE A 58 0.74 -0.82 6.39
C ILE A 58 0.58 -1.94 7.43
N GLN A 59 0.57 -1.57 8.71
CA GLN A 59 0.43 -2.53 9.81
C GLN A 59 -0.91 -2.38 10.53
N GLY A 60 -1.62 -3.49 10.69
CA GLY A 60 -2.89 -3.56 11.40
C GLY A 60 -3.43 -4.98 11.45
N GLU A 61 -4.34 -5.24 12.39
CA GLU A 61 -5.01 -6.53 12.55
C GLU A 61 -5.81 -6.91 11.29
N SER A 62 -6.17 -8.18 11.17
CA SER A 62 -7.06 -8.63 10.09
C SER A 62 -8.40 -7.87 10.15
N GLY A 63 -8.96 -7.54 8.98
CA GLY A 63 -10.22 -6.79 8.89
C GLY A 63 -10.13 -5.28 9.21
N THR A 64 -8.97 -4.72 9.56
CA THR A 64 -8.84 -3.28 9.90
C THR A 64 -8.78 -2.34 8.68
N GLY A 65 -9.07 -2.82 7.47
CA GLY A 65 -9.11 -2.00 6.26
C GLY A 65 -7.75 -1.66 5.65
N LYS A 66 -6.76 -2.57 5.69
CA LYS A 66 -5.42 -2.35 5.11
C LYS A 66 -5.47 -2.05 3.61
N GLU A 67 -6.32 -2.78 2.87
CA GLU A 67 -6.54 -2.51 1.45
C GLU A 67 -7.22 -1.15 1.21
N LEU A 68 -8.18 -0.77 2.07
CA LEU A 68 -8.81 0.55 2.00
C LEU A 68 -7.77 1.68 2.11
N VAL A 69 -6.80 1.52 3.01
CA VAL A 69 -5.66 2.43 3.15
C VAL A 69 -4.80 2.46 1.89
N ALA A 70 -4.42 1.30 1.34
CA ALA A 70 -3.61 1.24 0.13
C ALA A 70 -4.30 1.92 -1.08
N ARG A 71 -5.61 1.69 -1.24
CA ARG A 71 -6.42 2.32 -2.29
C ARG A 71 -6.55 3.83 -2.09
N ALA A 72 -6.71 4.28 -0.85
CA ALA A 72 -6.75 5.70 -0.53
C ALA A 72 -5.44 6.39 -0.93
N ILE A 73 -4.28 5.81 -0.56
CA ILE A 73 -2.95 6.31 -0.95
C ILE A 73 -2.87 6.45 -2.48
N HIS A 74 -3.23 5.40 -3.22
CA HIS A 74 -3.21 5.44 -4.69
C HIS A 74 -4.08 6.55 -5.27
N ARG A 75 -5.34 6.63 -4.84
CA ARG A 75 -6.32 7.61 -5.32
C ARG A 75 -5.86 9.06 -5.20
N ILE A 76 -5.14 9.40 -4.12
CA ILE A 76 -4.72 10.78 -3.86
C ILE A 76 -3.26 11.08 -4.23
N SER A 77 -2.51 10.07 -4.69
CA SER A 77 -1.12 10.21 -5.12
C SER A 77 -0.96 10.86 -6.52
N PRO A 78 0.26 11.28 -6.89
CA PRO A 78 0.61 11.60 -8.27
C PRO A 78 0.42 10.42 -9.25
N ARG A 79 0.47 9.19 -8.73
CA ARG A 79 0.38 7.92 -9.49
C ARG A 79 -1.05 7.41 -9.70
N ARG A 80 -2.06 8.21 -9.31
CA ARG A 80 -3.50 7.83 -9.35
C ARG A 80 -4.02 7.44 -10.74
N SER A 81 -3.39 7.92 -11.82
CA SER A 81 -3.75 7.58 -13.20
C SER A 81 -3.13 6.27 -13.67
N GLY A 82 -2.12 5.76 -12.95
CA GLY A 82 -1.52 4.46 -13.20
C GLY A 82 -2.30 3.32 -12.55
N PRO A 83 -1.96 2.08 -12.89
CA PRO A 83 -2.62 0.88 -12.37
C PRO A 83 -2.46 0.75 -10.84
N PHE A 84 -3.47 0.16 -10.19
CA PHE A 84 -3.37 -0.34 -8.82
C PHE A 84 -3.42 -1.87 -8.87
N VAL A 85 -2.30 -2.52 -8.62
CA VAL A 85 -2.17 -3.98 -8.66
C VAL A 85 -2.09 -4.48 -7.22
N GLY A 86 -3.04 -5.32 -6.81
CA GLY A 86 -3.06 -5.92 -5.48
C GLY A 86 -2.71 -7.40 -5.56
N GLU A 87 -1.67 -7.82 -4.86
CA GLU A 87 -1.21 -9.21 -4.83
C GLU A 87 -1.25 -9.75 -3.41
N ASN A 88 -1.75 -10.98 -3.26
CA ASN A 88 -1.77 -11.67 -1.97
C ASN A 88 -0.54 -12.58 -1.85
N CYS A 89 0.46 -12.16 -1.07
CA CYS A 89 1.71 -12.90 -0.90
C CYS A 89 1.50 -14.23 -0.16
N ALA A 90 0.41 -14.42 0.58
CA ALA A 90 0.11 -15.71 1.21
C ALA A 90 -0.14 -16.84 0.20
N ALA A 91 -0.45 -16.49 -1.06
CA ALA A 91 -0.63 -17.46 -2.14
C ALA A 91 0.69 -17.77 -2.90
N MET A 92 1.78 -17.06 -2.60
CA MET A 92 3.09 -17.21 -3.26
C MET A 92 4.05 -17.96 -2.36
N ALA A 93 4.75 -18.97 -2.92
CA ALA A 93 5.77 -19.70 -2.17
C ALA A 93 6.99 -18.79 -1.91
N PRO A 94 7.58 -18.76 -0.70
CA PRO A 94 8.72 -17.90 -0.38
C PRO A 94 9.89 -17.96 -1.38
N PRO A 95 10.33 -19.15 -1.89
CA PRO A 95 11.43 -19.20 -2.86
C PRO A 95 11.05 -18.72 -4.28
N LEU A 96 9.76 -18.49 -4.54
CA LEU A 96 9.24 -18.06 -5.85
C LEU A 96 8.73 -16.62 -5.83
N LEU A 97 8.81 -15.91 -4.70
CA LEU A 97 8.21 -14.58 -4.54
C LEU A 97 8.80 -13.55 -5.51
N GLU A 98 10.12 -13.50 -5.66
CA GLU A 98 10.78 -12.56 -6.59
C GLU A 98 10.42 -12.86 -8.05
N ASP A 99 10.37 -14.15 -8.37
CA ASP A 99 10.05 -14.69 -9.69
C ASP A 99 8.58 -14.45 -10.07
N ASP A 100 7.64 -14.68 -9.16
CA ASP A 100 6.20 -14.43 -9.34
C ASP A 100 5.90 -12.94 -9.47
N LEU A 101 6.62 -12.07 -8.73
CA LEU A 101 6.44 -10.62 -8.79
C LEU A 101 7.05 -10.01 -10.06
N SER A 102 8.27 -10.43 -10.44
CA SER A 102 8.97 -9.90 -11.61
C SER A 102 8.45 -10.46 -12.93
N GLY A 103 7.89 -11.67 -12.92
CA GLY A 103 7.56 -12.43 -14.12
C GLY A 103 8.79 -13.12 -14.71
N HIS A 104 8.63 -14.32 -15.23
CA HIS A 104 9.73 -15.07 -15.83
C HIS A 104 9.98 -14.65 -17.28
N LYS A 105 11.20 -14.17 -17.58
CA LYS A 105 11.74 -14.18 -18.94
C LYS A 105 12.25 -15.60 -19.25
N LYS A 106 12.01 -16.09 -20.47
CA LYS A 106 12.48 -17.40 -20.95
C LYS A 106 13.91 -17.71 -20.47
N GLY A 107 14.07 -18.74 -19.65
CA GLY A 107 15.37 -19.38 -19.40
C GLY A 107 15.71 -19.74 -17.95
N ALA A 108 15.03 -19.21 -16.94
CA ALA A 108 15.33 -19.57 -15.55
C ALA A 108 14.36 -20.67 -15.05
N SER A 109 14.88 -21.89 -14.96
CA SER A 109 14.39 -22.97 -14.09
C SER A 109 13.04 -23.62 -14.42
N GLN A 110 13.13 -24.79 -15.07
CA GLN A 110 12.16 -25.90 -15.09
C GLN A 110 10.70 -25.63 -15.50
N GLY A 111 10.41 -25.95 -16.77
CA GLY A 111 9.15 -26.61 -17.14
C GLY A 111 7.97 -25.74 -17.60
N TYR A 112 8.01 -24.42 -17.46
CA TYR A 112 6.89 -23.57 -17.87
C TYR A 112 6.99 -23.14 -19.34
N ARG A 113 5.95 -23.47 -20.13
CA ARG A 113 5.78 -23.04 -21.53
C ARG A 113 5.01 -21.72 -21.58
N GLY A 114 5.71 -20.59 -21.69
CA GLY A 114 5.13 -19.29 -22.02
C GLY A 114 5.81 -18.11 -21.33
N GLU A 115 5.82 -16.95 -21.98
CA GLU A 115 6.16 -15.67 -21.34
C GLU A 115 4.96 -15.20 -20.52
N ARG A 116 5.17 -14.85 -19.25
CA ARG A 116 4.13 -14.29 -18.37
C ARG A 116 4.68 -13.01 -17.75
N SER A 117 4.10 -11.87 -18.11
CA SER A 117 4.39 -10.60 -17.44
C SER A 117 3.96 -10.66 -15.98
N GLY A 118 4.86 -10.26 -15.08
CA GLY A 118 4.61 -10.23 -13.65
C GLY A 118 3.83 -8.98 -13.19
N PRO A 119 3.36 -8.96 -11.93
CA PRO A 119 2.80 -7.78 -11.28
C PRO A 119 3.70 -6.54 -11.39
N VAL A 120 5.03 -6.72 -11.36
CA VAL A 120 6.01 -5.61 -11.45
C VAL A 120 5.93 -4.87 -12.78
N GLU A 121 5.83 -5.59 -13.89
CA GLU A 121 5.63 -4.98 -15.20
C GLU A 121 4.23 -4.35 -15.31
N SER A 122 3.23 -5.01 -14.70
CA SER A 122 1.83 -4.60 -14.76
C SER A 122 1.52 -3.33 -13.97
N TYR A 123 2.30 -2.98 -12.93
CA TYR A 123 2.05 -1.77 -12.13
C TYR A 123 2.76 -0.53 -12.66
N HIS A 124 3.58 -0.60 -13.72
CA HIS A 124 4.43 0.52 -14.14
C HIS A 124 3.67 1.86 -14.21
N GLY A 125 4.19 2.89 -13.53
CA GLY A 125 3.54 4.21 -13.41
C GLY A 125 2.40 4.29 -12.37
N GLY A 126 2.13 3.21 -11.64
CA GLY A 126 1.08 3.05 -10.65
C GLY A 126 1.60 2.57 -9.29
N ILE A 127 0.81 1.75 -8.59
CA ILE A 127 1.13 1.21 -7.26
C ILE A 127 0.90 -0.31 -7.22
N LEU A 128 1.88 -1.03 -6.67
CA LEU A 128 1.77 -2.43 -6.27
C LEU A 128 1.50 -2.51 -4.77
N PHE A 129 0.42 -3.18 -4.39
CA PHE A 129 0.06 -3.46 -3.01
C PHE A 129 0.28 -4.94 -2.72
N LEU A 130 1.15 -5.24 -1.76
CA LEU A 130 1.47 -6.59 -1.32
C LEU A 130 0.75 -6.88 0.00
N HIS A 131 -0.17 -7.84 -0.01
CA HIS A 131 -0.90 -8.29 1.17
C HIS A 131 -0.19 -9.46 1.85
N GLU A 132 -0.20 -9.51 3.19
CA GLU A 132 0.36 -10.62 4.00
C GLU A 132 1.87 -10.89 3.85
N ILE A 133 2.68 -9.86 3.50
CA ILE A 133 4.13 -9.99 3.26
C ILE A 133 4.95 -10.59 4.43
N THR A 134 4.47 -10.48 5.67
CA THR A 134 5.17 -11.01 6.86
C THR A 134 4.94 -12.49 7.15
N GLN A 135 4.02 -13.18 6.46
CA GLN A 135 3.80 -14.61 6.70
C GLN A 135 4.88 -15.52 6.07
N ASN A 136 5.76 -14.97 5.21
CA ASN A 136 6.84 -15.73 4.55
C ASN A 136 8.17 -15.74 5.33
N ARG A 137 8.15 -15.69 6.67
CA ARG A 137 9.32 -16.05 7.48
C ARG A 137 9.31 -17.57 7.70
N SER A 138 10.03 -18.30 6.84
CA SER A 138 10.56 -19.63 7.17
C SER A 138 12.01 -19.51 7.59
#